data_AF-A0A7I4Z424-F1
#
_entry.id   AF-A0A7I4Z424-F1
#
_cell.length_a   1.000
_cell.length_b   1.000
_cell.length_c   1.000
_cell.angle_alpha   90.00
_cell.angle_beta   90.00
_cell.angle_gamma   90.00
#
_symmetry.space_group_name_H-M   'P 1'
#
loop_
_entity.id
_entity.type
_entity.pdbx_description
1 polymer ?
#
loop_
_entity_poly.entity_id
_entity_poly.type
_entity_poly.pdbx_seq_one_letter_code
_entity_poly.pdbx_strand_id
1 'polypeptide(L)'
;MNTLEELLRLRRIFEAIPPLPDAVTLYNKILHESIQLRIATRSMSDLFERIKALQHSHEDLRNRSLQLHAMETLWEKIHAVFALLRSEIRTLFAVIPLLQASGMISEEEWNLMIQKLQWDDRRGSCFSITTKLKEQSKSEFNNLQDSHNRSIDIIRASLLEATQSTPSEHAISDSESHVSDGGEGIEMLDQIPNPKNDDEMRRAREEEAKIIKSDGEFMEKVEEADDEEVSIIRRNDETENNVEVEGCAFHLAQAWNRRRDTCNMRKFMQGHGRVLVVAEWWDTIKGVIFLPKRLYPEVRALWRPPVPEDHVAYEKCKEFLEYLHSTWFDGPYKNLWNKWELVDLRTTNIAEAYHNRLNVEFGRDHPDLRTLIEKLKYIDFEA
;
A
#
# COMPACT_ATOMS: atom_id res chain seq x y z
N MET A 1 0.29 38.16 -18.85
CA MET A 1 -0.96 37.68 -18.23
C MET A 1 -1.70 38.90 -17.72
N ASN A 2 -3.01 39.01 -18.00
CA ASN A 2 -3.82 40.16 -17.62
C ASN A 2 -4.15 40.08 -16.11
N THR A 3 -3.92 41.15 -15.34
CA THR A 3 -4.19 41.21 -13.89
C THR A 3 -5.63 40.83 -13.52
N LEU A 4 -6.59 41.09 -14.41
CA LEU A 4 -7.98 40.67 -14.23
C LEU A 4 -8.16 39.15 -14.33
N GLU A 5 -7.43 38.50 -15.25
CA GLU A 5 -7.47 37.06 -15.45
C GLU A 5 -6.84 36.30 -14.28
N GLU A 6 -5.75 36.86 -13.73
CA GLU A 6 -5.10 36.40 -12.50
C GLU A 6 -6.07 36.45 -11.31
N LEU A 7 -6.78 37.58 -11.13
CA LEU A 7 -7.76 37.75 -10.05
C LEU A 7 -8.95 36.79 -10.19
N LEU A 8 -9.47 36.59 -11.40
CA LEU A 8 -10.54 35.63 -11.66
C LEU A 8 -10.09 34.19 -11.41
N ARG A 9 -8.83 33.85 -11.77
CA ARG A 9 -8.25 32.55 -11.47
C ARG A 9 -8.12 32.32 -9.97
N LEU A 10 -7.59 33.29 -9.23
CA LEU A 10 -7.48 33.21 -7.76
C LEU A 10 -8.84 33.10 -7.09
N ARG A 11 -9.85 33.84 -7.58
CA ARG A 11 -11.23 33.73 -7.08
C ARG A 11 -11.80 32.33 -7.30
N ARG A 12 -11.64 31.75 -8.49
CA ARG A 12 -12.10 30.37 -8.76
C ARG A 12 -11.42 29.33 -7.88
N ILE A 13 -10.13 29.51 -7.60
CA ILE A 13 -9.39 28.63 -6.68
C ILE A 13 -9.94 28.80 -5.26
N PHE A 14 -10.15 30.03 -4.81
CA PHE A 14 -10.70 30.32 -3.49
C PHE A 14 -12.11 29.74 -3.31
N GLU A 15 -12.99 29.89 -4.32
CA GLU A 15 -14.34 29.31 -4.34
C GLU A 15 -14.34 27.78 -4.43
N ALA A 16 -13.26 27.16 -4.90
CA ALA A 16 -13.12 25.71 -4.96
C ALA A 16 -12.64 25.07 -3.65
N ILE A 17 -12.11 25.87 -2.70
CA ILE A 17 -11.69 25.40 -1.39
C ILE A 17 -12.95 25.22 -0.53
N PRO A 18 -13.18 24.02 0.05
CA PRO A 18 -14.28 23.81 0.99
C PRO A 18 -14.20 24.81 2.15
N PRO A 19 -15.34 25.16 2.79
CA PRO A 19 -15.31 26.04 3.94
C PRO A 19 -14.30 25.53 4.98
N LEU A 20 -13.32 26.39 5.29
CA LEU A 20 -12.25 26.05 6.21
C LEU A 20 -12.80 26.02 7.65
N PRO A 21 -12.35 25.08 8.50
CA PRO A 21 -12.70 25.08 9.91
C PRO A 21 -12.09 26.32 10.59
N ASP A 22 -12.70 26.81 11.67
CA ASP A 22 -12.05 27.81 12.51
C ASP A 22 -10.78 27.24 13.18
N ALA A 23 -9.88 28.13 13.59
CA ALA A 23 -8.58 27.73 14.13
C ALA A 23 -8.67 26.89 15.41
N VAL A 24 -9.68 27.14 16.26
CA VAL A 24 -9.87 26.39 17.52
C VAL A 24 -10.36 24.98 17.22
N THR A 25 -11.31 24.83 16.29
CA THR A 25 -11.79 23.52 15.84
C THR A 25 -10.65 22.72 15.20
N LEU A 26 -9.86 23.33 14.31
CA LEU A 26 -8.70 22.66 13.71
C LEU A 26 -7.69 22.20 14.76
N TYR A 27 -7.36 23.08 15.70
CA TYR A 27 -6.43 22.79 16.80
C TYR A 27 -6.91 21.62 17.66
N ASN A 28 -8.19 21.63 18.08
CA ASN A 28 -8.76 20.56 18.89
C ASN A 28 -8.75 19.22 18.16
N LYS A 29 -9.00 19.23 16.85
CA LYS A 29 -8.91 18.02 16.03
C LYS A 29 -7.47 17.51 15.93
N ILE A 30 -6.51 18.40 15.67
CA ILE A 30 -5.08 18.04 15.67
C ILE A 30 -4.65 17.46 17.02
N LEU A 31 -5.09 18.07 18.14
CA LEU A 31 -4.82 17.59 19.49
C LEU A 31 -5.40 16.19 19.69
N HIS A 32 -6.66 15.97 19.32
CA HIS A 32 -7.34 14.68 19.43
C HIS A 32 -6.57 13.60 18.66
N GLU A 33 -6.27 13.82 17.38
CA GLU A 33 -5.56 12.82 16.58
C GLU A 33 -4.14 12.59 17.10
N SER A 34 -3.48 13.62 17.62
CA SER A 34 -2.14 13.48 18.23
C SER A 34 -2.18 12.62 19.49
N ILE A 35 -3.26 12.68 20.27
CA ILE A 35 -3.49 11.80 21.43
C ILE A 35 -3.73 10.37 20.95
N GLN A 36 -4.60 10.17 19.95
CA GLN A 36 -4.85 8.84 19.39
C GLN A 36 -3.59 8.21 18.82
N LEU A 37 -2.74 9.00 18.13
CA LEU A 37 -1.47 8.53 17.58
C LEU A 37 -0.57 8.00 18.68
N ARG A 38 -0.49 8.70 19.81
CA ARG A 38 0.27 8.25 21.00
C ARG A 38 -0.29 6.98 21.61
N ILE A 39 -1.62 6.86 21.69
CA ILE A 39 -2.28 5.63 22.17
C ILE A 39 -1.92 4.45 21.26
N ALA A 40 -1.91 4.65 19.94
CA ALA A 40 -1.52 3.62 18.98
C ALA A 40 -0.04 3.22 19.15
N THR A 41 0.88 4.19 19.26
CA THR A 41 2.31 3.92 19.52
C THR A 41 2.55 3.15 20.82
N ARG A 42 1.79 3.46 21.87
CA ARG A 42 1.84 2.73 23.15
C ARG A 42 1.32 1.31 23.00
N SER A 43 0.16 1.14 22.37
CA SER A 43 -0.44 -0.17 22.12
C SER A 43 0.52 -1.08 21.34
N MET A 44 1.25 -0.49 20.40
CA MET A 44 2.30 -1.17 19.65
C MET A 44 3.49 -1.59 20.53
N SER A 45 3.93 -0.72 21.44
CA SER A 45 4.98 -1.04 22.42
C SER A 45 4.54 -2.16 23.38
N ASP A 46 3.30 -2.12 23.86
CA ASP A 46 2.73 -3.14 24.73
C ASP A 46 2.62 -4.49 24.01
N LEU A 47 2.22 -4.49 22.73
CA LEU A 47 2.17 -5.69 21.90
C LEU A 47 3.57 -6.27 21.67
N PHE A 48 4.56 -5.41 21.44
CA PHE A 48 5.95 -5.84 21.31
C PHE A 48 6.49 -6.52 22.57
N GLU A 49 6.20 -5.98 23.76
CA GLU A 49 6.59 -6.64 25.02
C GLU A 49 5.85 -7.99 25.22
N ARG A 50 4.62 -8.13 24.75
CA ARG A 50 3.91 -9.42 24.76
C ARG A 50 4.56 -10.45 23.84
N ILE A 51 5.03 -10.04 22.67
CA ILE A 51 5.74 -10.93 21.73
C ILE A 51 7.06 -11.39 22.35
N LYS A 52 7.81 -10.49 23.00
CA LYS A 52 9.00 -10.88 23.76
C LYS A 52 8.68 -11.86 24.88
N ALA A 53 7.58 -11.67 25.60
CA ALA A 53 7.16 -12.60 26.64
C ALA A 53 6.84 -13.98 26.05
N LEU A 54 6.14 -14.02 24.91
CA LEU A 54 5.82 -15.25 24.18
C LEU A 54 7.06 -16.01 23.70
N GLN A 55 8.12 -15.29 23.33
CA GLN A 55 9.41 -15.87 22.95
C GLN A 55 10.01 -16.73 24.08
N HIS A 56 9.82 -16.32 25.34
CA HIS A 56 10.35 -17.00 26.53
C HIS A 56 9.29 -17.87 27.24
N SER A 57 8.10 -18.03 26.65
CA SER A 57 7.01 -18.82 27.23
C SER A 57 7.33 -20.31 27.19
N HIS A 58 6.96 -21.01 28.26
CA HIS A 58 7.04 -22.47 28.38
C HIS A 58 5.72 -23.17 28.02
N GLU A 59 4.75 -22.45 27.44
CA GLU A 59 3.51 -23.03 26.93
C GLU A 59 3.76 -23.99 25.76
N ASP A 60 2.80 -24.88 25.51
CA ASP A 60 2.88 -25.81 24.39
C ASP A 60 2.89 -25.08 23.03
N LEU A 61 3.46 -25.75 22.03
CA LEU A 61 3.69 -25.18 20.69
C LEU A 61 2.39 -24.70 20.03
N ARG A 62 1.27 -25.38 20.25
CA ARG A 62 -0.01 -25.03 19.64
C ARG A 62 -0.54 -23.73 20.21
N ASN A 63 -0.53 -23.60 21.54
CA ASN A 63 -0.94 -22.36 22.21
C ASN A 63 -0.02 -21.18 21.86
N ARG A 64 1.29 -21.41 21.76
CA ARG A 64 2.24 -20.38 21.32
C ARG A 64 1.99 -19.91 19.89
N SER A 65 1.69 -20.83 18.98
CA SER A 65 1.35 -20.51 17.59
C SER A 65 0.05 -19.69 17.49
N LEU A 66 -1.01 -20.08 18.20
CA LEU A 66 -2.27 -19.33 18.22
C LEU A 66 -2.10 -17.92 18.80
N GLN A 67 -1.32 -17.78 19.87
CA GLN A 67 -1.02 -16.46 20.44
C GLN A 67 -0.19 -15.59 19.50
N LEU A 68 0.80 -16.17 18.80
CA LEU A 68 1.58 -15.45 17.80
C LEU A 68 0.67 -14.91 16.70
N HIS A 69 -0.19 -15.76 16.14
CA HIS A 69 -1.13 -15.35 15.09
C HIS A 69 -2.06 -14.23 15.55
N ALA A 70 -2.65 -14.34 16.74
CA ALA A 70 -3.48 -13.27 17.31
C ALA A 70 -2.70 -11.96 17.52
N MET A 71 -1.43 -12.04 17.90
CA MET A 71 -0.55 -10.87 18.04
C MET A 71 -0.21 -10.26 16.68
N GLU A 72 -0.03 -11.05 15.62
CA GLU A 72 0.19 -10.59 14.24
C GLU A 72 -1.05 -9.83 13.72
N THR A 73 -2.25 -10.37 13.89
CA THR A 73 -3.50 -9.68 13.50
C THR A 73 -3.67 -8.36 14.26
N LEU A 74 -3.38 -8.34 15.57
CA LEU A 74 -3.43 -7.12 16.37
C LEU A 74 -2.39 -6.10 15.92
N TRP A 75 -1.20 -6.56 15.52
CA TRP A 75 -0.15 -5.70 14.98
C TRP A 75 -0.61 -5.00 13.70
N GLU A 76 -1.14 -5.75 12.74
CA GLU A 76 -1.65 -5.22 11.48
C GLU A 76 -2.73 -4.17 11.70
N LYS A 77 -3.66 -4.45 12.63
CA LYS A 77 -4.70 -3.49 13.03
C LYS A 77 -4.10 -2.20 13.59
N ILE A 78 -3.18 -2.28 14.55
CA ILE A 78 -2.56 -1.09 15.16
C ILE A 78 -1.74 -0.32 14.12
N HIS A 79 -1.06 -1.03 13.22
CA HIS A 79 -0.30 -0.43 12.12
C HIS A 79 -1.21 0.35 11.17
N ALA A 80 -2.36 -0.21 10.78
CA ALA A 80 -3.35 0.47 9.95
C ALA A 80 -3.90 1.73 10.63
N VAL A 81 -4.28 1.64 11.92
CA VAL A 81 -4.74 2.79 12.72
C VAL A 81 -3.67 3.88 12.79
N PHE A 82 -2.42 3.52 13.04
CA PHE A 82 -1.31 4.48 13.09
C PHE A 82 -1.12 5.18 11.74
N ALA A 83 -1.17 4.44 10.63
CA ALA A 83 -1.04 5.00 9.29
C ALA A 83 -2.17 6.00 8.96
N LEU A 84 -3.41 5.67 9.33
CA LEU A 84 -4.57 6.53 9.17
C LEU A 84 -4.41 7.83 9.97
N LEU A 85 -4.18 7.74 11.28
CA LEU A 85 -4.01 8.89 12.18
C LEU A 85 -2.90 9.82 11.69
N ARG A 86 -1.79 9.24 11.23
CA ARG A 86 -0.69 10.01 10.66
C ARG A 86 -1.09 10.76 9.39
N SER A 87 -1.85 10.12 8.51
CA SER A 87 -2.37 10.73 7.28
C SER A 87 -3.32 11.89 7.61
N GLU A 88 -4.22 11.70 8.58
CA GLU A 88 -5.15 12.72 9.05
C GLU A 88 -4.41 13.91 9.66
N ILE A 89 -3.48 13.68 10.59
CA ILE A 89 -2.64 14.75 11.17
C ILE A 89 -1.88 15.48 10.06
N ARG A 90 -1.34 14.79 9.05
CA ARG A 90 -0.68 15.47 7.92
C ARG A 90 -1.65 16.39 7.17
N THR A 91 -2.86 15.92 6.92
CA THR A 91 -3.92 16.65 6.21
C THR A 91 -4.38 17.86 7.01
N LEU A 92 -4.63 17.70 8.32
CA LEU A 92 -5.03 18.78 9.21
C LEU A 92 -3.97 19.89 9.28
N PHE A 93 -2.69 19.54 9.36
CA PHE A 93 -1.64 20.55 9.35
C PHE A 93 -1.49 21.26 7.98
N ALA A 94 -1.91 20.65 6.88
CA ALA A 94 -1.93 21.31 5.58
C ALA A 94 -3.01 22.40 5.49
N VAL A 95 -3.98 22.42 6.43
CA VAL A 95 -5.00 23.47 6.54
C VAL A 95 -4.44 24.74 7.20
N ILE A 96 -3.39 24.64 8.02
CA ILE A 96 -2.84 25.79 8.78
C ILE A 96 -2.40 26.93 7.84
N PRO A 97 -1.60 26.68 6.79
CA PRO A 97 -1.22 27.76 5.86
C PRO A 97 -2.42 28.39 5.14
N LEU A 98 -3.52 27.64 4.95
CA LEU A 98 -4.74 28.16 4.34
C LEU A 98 -5.49 29.10 5.30
N LEU A 99 -5.53 28.78 6.60
CA LEU A 99 -6.08 29.67 7.63
C LEU A 99 -5.26 30.96 7.76
N GLN A 100 -3.94 30.84 7.71
CA GLN A 100 -3.04 32.00 7.73
C GLN A 100 -3.22 32.88 6.49
N ALA A 101 -3.26 32.27 5.30
CA ALA A 101 -3.42 33.00 4.04
C ALA A 101 -4.81 33.67 3.91
N SER A 102 -5.84 33.10 4.53
CA SER A 102 -7.19 33.70 4.59
C SER A 102 -7.35 34.72 5.71
N GLY A 103 -6.31 34.96 6.52
CA GLY A 103 -6.36 35.90 7.64
C GLY A 103 -7.26 35.45 8.79
N MET A 104 -7.59 34.15 8.88
CA MET A 104 -8.41 33.60 9.96
C MET A 104 -7.65 33.44 11.28
N ILE A 105 -6.31 33.35 11.21
CA ILE A 105 -5.41 33.34 12.38
C ILE A 105 -4.02 33.82 11.97
N SER A 106 -3.32 34.56 12.83
CA SER A 106 -1.92 34.90 12.58
C SER A 106 -0.98 33.72 12.85
N GLU A 107 0.25 33.80 12.33
CA GLU A 107 1.27 32.79 12.63
C GLU A 107 1.64 32.79 14.12
N GLU A 108 1.73 33.96 14.75
CA GLU A 108 2.02 34.09 16.19
C GLU A 108 0.91 33.48 17.05
N GLU A 109 -0.36 33.75 16.72
CA GLU A 109 -1.52 33.21 17.44
C GLU A 109 -1.55 31.68 17.36
N TRP A 110 -1.34 31.12 16.16
CA TRP A 110 -1.26 29.67 15.98
C TRP A 110 -0.09 29.06 16.78
N ASN A 111 1.08 29.71 16.74
CA ASN A 111 2.26 29.26 17.48
C ASN A 111 2.02 29.27 18.99
N LEU A 112 1.32 30.27 19.53
CA LEU A 112 0.93 30.29 20.94
C LEU A 112 -0.03 29.15 21.30
N MET A 113 -0.94 28.78 20.40
CA MET A 113 -1.84 27.63 20.61
C MET A 113 -1.08 26.31 20.63
N ILE A 114 -0.17 26.09 19.68
CA ILE A 114 0.52 24.80 19.52
C ILE A 114 1.61 24.56 20.56
N GLN A 115 2.16 25.64 21.13
CA GLN A 115 3.11 25.57 22.24
C GLN A 115 2.45 25.25 23.59
N LYS A 116 1.11 25.31 23.69
CA LYS A 116 0.42 24.90 24.92
C LYS A 116 0.73 23.43 25.23
N LEU A 117 1.38 23.24 26.37
CA LEU A 117 1.69 21.96 26.98
C LEU A 117 0.41 21.17 27.25
N GLN A 118 0.37 19.94 26.75
CA GLN A 118 -0.76 19.01 26.85
C GLN A 118 -0.45 17.92 27.85
N TRP A 119 -1.43 17.57 28.67
CA TRP A 119 -1.27 16.58 29.73
C TRP A 119 -1.76 15.21 29.26
N ASP A 120 -1.00 14.18 29.62
CA ASP A 120 -1.33 12.79 29.36
C ASP A 120 -1.65 12.09 30.68
N ASP A 121 -2.92 11.74 30.87
CA ASP A 121 -3.50 11.29 32.14
C ASP A 121 -2.83 10.06 32.74
N ARG A 122 -2.11 9.24 31.95
CA ARG A 122 -1.54 7.97 32.42
C ARG A 122 -0.11 8.06 32.95
N ARG A 123 0.65 9.13 32.67
CA ARG A 123 2.06 9.24 33.11
C ARG A 123 2.45 10.58 33.70
N GLY A 124 1.55 11.57 33.75
CA GLY A 124 1.92 12.94 34.08
C GLY A 124 2.96 13.52 33.12
N SER A 125 3.18 12.87 31.97
CA SER A 125 4.13 13.30 30.97
C SER A 125 3.48 14.36 30.11
N CYS A 126 4.04 15.56 30.13
CA CYS A 126 3.56 16.62 29.27
C CYS A 126 4.10 16.43 27.84
N PHE A 127 3.30 16.83 26.85
CA PHE A 127 3.76 16.88 25.47
C PHE A 127 3.33 18.14 24.75
N SER A 128 4.04 18.45 23.66
CA SER A 128 3.68 19.53 22.76
C SER A 128 3.38 18.95 21.39
N ILE A 129 2.36 19.52 20.74
CA ILE A 129 1.92 19.17 19.38
C ILE A 129 2.85 19.84 18.35
N THR A 130 4.17 19.80 18.56
CA THR A 130 5.08 20.41 17.58
C THR A 130 5.17 19.56 16.32
N THR A 131 5.65 20.15 15.23
CA THR A 131 6.06 19.42 14.02
C THR A 131 7.06 18.29 14.32
N LYS A 132 7.88 18.43 15.36
CA LYS A 132 8.79 17.39 15.84
C LYS A 132 8.05 16.14 16.34
N LEU A 133 6.82 16.27 16.84
CA LEU A 133 6.02 15.12 17.26
C LEU A 133 5.77 14.17 16.08
N LYS A 134 5.54 14.68 14.87
CA LYS A 134 5.35 13.86 13.66
C LYS A 134 6.61 13.05 13.30
N GLU A 135 7.77 13.69 13.42
CA GLU A 135 9.05 13.07 13.11
C GLU A 135 9.45 12.04 14.16
N GLN A 136 9.28 12.39 15.45
CA GLN A 136 9.53 11.51 16.58
C GLN A 136 8.64 10.27 16.53
N SER A 137 7.32 10.44 16.37
CA SER A 137 6.40 9.31 16.26
C SER A 137 6.68 8.45 15.03
N LYS A 138 7.13 9.03 13.91
CA LYS A 138 7.59 8.24 12.75
C LYS A 138 8.79 7.37 13.11
N SER A 139 9.84 7.97 13.68
CA SER A 139 11.06 7.23 14.00
C SER A 139 10.82 6.14 15.03
N GLU A 140 10.03 6.43 16.07
CA GLU A 140 9.67 5.47 17.09
C GLU A 140 8.90 4.29 16.50
N PHE A 141 7.95 4.58 15.61
CA PHE A 141 7.16 3.55 14.92
C PHE A 141 8.02 2.65 14.03
N ASN A 142 8.87 3.23 13.18
CA ASN A 142 9.74 2.45 12.31
C ASN A 142 10.68 1.55 13.13
N ASN A 143 11.25 2.08 14.22
CA ASN A 143 12.11 1.31 15.11
C ASN A 143 11.35 0.16 15.79
N LEU A 144 10.10 0.40 16.22
CA LEU A 144 9.23 -0.63 16.77
C LEU A 144 8.89 -1.70 15.73
N GLN A 145 8.62 -1.30 14.49
CA GLN A 145 8.32 -2.22 13.38
C GLN A 145 9.51 -3.13 13.04
N ASP A 146 10.71 -2.56 12.91
CA ASP A 146 11.92 -3.34 12.66
C ASP A 146 12.23 -4.29 13.81
N SER A 147 11.92 -3.88 15.04
CA SER A 147 12.10 -4.74 16.22
C SER A 147 11.05 -5.86 16.27
N HIS A 148 9.80 -5.56 15.93
CA HIS A 148 8.70 -6.51 15.88
C HIS A 148 8.94 -7.61 14.85
N ASN A 149 9.29 -7.25 13.61
CA ASN A 149 9.57 -8.20 12.54
C ASN A 149 10.68 -9.19 12.94
N ARG A 150 11.77 -8.67 13.53
CA ARG A 150 12.86 -9.51 14.05
C ARG A 150 12.38 -10.48 15.14
N SER A 151 11.54 -10.03 16.06
CA SER A 151 11.01 -10.91 17.11
C SER A 151 10.08 -11.99 16.57
N ILE A 152 9.24 -11.68 15.59
CA ILE A 152 8.39 -12.67 14.92
C ILE A 152 9.25 -13.72 14.21
N ASP A 153 10.25 -13.29 13.43
CA ASP A 153 11.12 -14.20 12.68
C ASP A 153 11.83 -15.20 13.60
N ILE A 154 12.29 -14.73 14.76
CA ILE A 154 12.90 -15.61 15.78
C ILE A 154 11.89 -16.64 16.30
N ILE A 155 10.66 -16.23 16.62
CA ILE A 155 9.64 -17.16 17.14
C ILE A 155 9.24 -18.18 16.06
N ARG A 156 9.06 -17.74 14.81
CA ARG A 156 8.76 -18.62 13.68
C ARG A 156 9.86 -19.65 13.47
N ALA A 157 11.12 -19.23 13.51
CA ALA A 157 12.27 -20.15 13.42
C ALA A 157 12.26 -21.18 14.56
N SER A 158 12.06 -20.75 15.81
CA SER A 158 11.97 -21.67 16.96
C SER A 158 10.79 -22.64 16.88
N LEU A 159 9.64 -22.20 16.34
CA LEU A 159 8.48 -23.08 16.15
C LEU A 159 8.74 -24.12 15.04
N LEU A 160 9.40 -23.73 13.95
CA LEU A 160 9.80 -24.63 12.86
C LEU A 160 10.79 -25.70 13.34
N GLU A 161 11.83 -25.30 14.09
CA GLU A 161 12.81 -26.22 14.68
C GLU A 161 12.15 -27.23 15.62
N ALA A 162 11.21 -26.77 16.46
CA ALA A 162 10.50 -27.64 17.40
C ALA A 162 9.59 -28.66 16.69
N THR A 163 9.02 -28.28 15.54
CA THR A 163 8.16 -29.17 14.73
C THR A 163 8.97 -30.20 13.93
N GLN A 164 10.21 -29.87 13.54
CA GLN A 164 11.13 -30.79 12.88
C GLN A 164 11.82 -31.74 13.87
N SER A 165 11.94 -31.34 15.14
CA SER A 165 12.59 -32.11 16.20
C SER A 165 11.67 -33.11 16.91
N THR A 166 10.35 -33.04 16.68
CA THR A 166 9.43 -34.09 17.15
C THR A 166 9.64 -35.36 16.32
N PRO A 167 10.10 -36.48 16.93
CA PRO A 167 10.22 -37.73 16.21
C PRO A 167 8.83 -38.18 15.76
N SER A 168 8.69 -38.47 14.47
CA SER A 168 7.56 -39.22 13.93
C SER A 168 7.24 -40.41 14.85
N GLU A 169 6.02 -40.48 15.39
CA GLU A 169 5.47 -41.64 16.12
C GLU A 169 5.25 -42.88 15.22
N HIS A 170 5.96 -42.97 14.09
CA HIS A 170 6.04 -44.15 13.24
C HIS A 170 7.50 -44.57 13.00
N ALA A 171 8.13 -45.09 14.05
CA ALA A 171 9.28 -46.00 13.94
C ALA A 171 9.44 -46.82 15.23
N ILE A 172 8.56 -47.80 15.43
CA ILE A 172 8.85 -48.98 16.27
C ILE A 172 8.97 -50.17 15.32
N SER A 173 10.16 -50.34 14.77
CA SER A 173 10.86 -51.55 14.26
C SER A 173 12.01 -50.96 13.40
N ASP A 174 13.27 -51.30 13.50
CA ASP A 174 13.93 -52.49 13.99
C ASP A 174 15.30 -52.14 14.58
N SER A 175 15.72 -53.03 15.47
CA SER A 175 17.00 -53.10 16.16
C SER A 175 18.17 -53.52 15.26
N GLU A 176 19.38 -53.10 15.67
CA GLU A 176 20.71 -53.68 15.38
C GLU A 176 21.25 -53.51 13.93
N SER A 177 22.51 -53.18 13.64
CA SER A 177 23.74 -52.96 14.41
C SER A 177 24.79 -52.39 13.42
N HIS A 178 25.69 -51.50 13.84
CA HIS A 178 27.14 -51.57 13.57
C HIS A 178 27.89 -50.33 14.07
N VAL A 179 29.12 -50.60 14.48
CA VAL A 179 30.07 -49.76 15.22
C VAL A 179 31.19 -49.28 14.27
N SER A 180 31.87 -48.19 14.67
CA SER A 180 33.14 -47.64 14.13
C SER A 180 32.95 -46.71 12.91
N ASP A 181 33.64 -45.59 12.71
CA ASP A 181 34.91 -45.02 13.20
C ASP A 181 34.87 -43.53 12.76
N GLY A 182 35.19 -42.51 13.56
CA GLY A 182 36.53 -41.91 13.56
C GLY A 182 36.64 -40.60 12.75
N GLY A 183 36.62 -39.44 13.43
CA GLY A 183 37.53 -38.30 13.16
C GLY A 183 37.19 -37.22 12.12
N GLU A 184 37.54 -35.97 12.51
CA GLU A 184 37.73 -34.74 11.70
C GLU A 184 36.45 -34.01 11.27
N GLY A 185 36.29 -32.69 11.38
CA GLY A 185 37.20 -31.59 11.65
C GLY A 185 36.54 -30.36 11.00
N ILE A 186 36.40 -29.29 11.77
CA ILE A 186 35.71 -28.05 11.41
C ILE A 186 36.43 -27.36 10.25
N GLU A 187 35.72 -27.05 9.15
CA GLU A 187 35.88 -25.84 8.31
C GLU A 187 34.96 -25.90 7.08
N MET A 188 34.02 -24.95 6.95
CA MET A 188 33.63 -24.25 5.70
C MET A 188 32.38 -23.39 5.94
N LEU A 189 32.62 -22.16 6.41
CA LEU A 189 31.74 -21.03 6.18
C LEU A 189 32.27 -20.26 4.94
N ASP A 190 31.34 -19.59 4.26
CA ASP A 190 31.51 -18.67 3.12
C ASP A 190 31.81 -19.25 1.74
N GLN A 191 30.75 -19.59 0.99
CA GLN A 191 30.63 -19.20 -0.43
C GLN A 191 29.18 -18.84 -0.78
N ILE A 192 28.86 -17.55 -0.74
CA ILE A 192 27.70 -16.97 -1.42
C ILE A 192 28.01 -17.00 -2.93
N PRO A 193 27.18 -17.61 -3.80
CA PRO A 193 27.41 -17.57 -5.24
C PRO A 193 27.28 -16.13 -5.76
N ASN A 194 28.38 -15.61 -6.30
CA ASN A 194 28.43 -14.35 -7.03
C ASN A 194 27.88 -14.58 -8.45
N PRO A 195 26.79 -13.92 -8.88
CA PRO A 195 26.24 -14.13 -10.22
C PRO A 195 27.06 -13.35 -11.24
N LYS A 196 28.07 -14.00 -11.81
CA LYS A 196 28.79 -13.53 -13.00
C LYS A 196 28.54 -14.45 -14.19
N ASN A 197 27.28 -14.57 -14.61
CA ASN A 197 27.01 -15.12 -15.92
C ASN A 197 25.93 -14.26 -16.60
N ASP A 198 26.37 -13.29 -17.41
CA ASP A 198 25.49 -12.42 -18.18
C ASP A 198 24.54 -13.23 -19.08
N ASP A 199 24.92 -14.44 -19.47
CA ASP A 199 24.07 -15.38 -20.22
C ASP A 199 22.96 -16.01 -19.38
N GLU A 200 23.09 -16.07 -18.06
CA GLU A 200 22.04 -16.56 -17.17
C GLU A 200 21.03 -15.45 -16.86
N MET A 201 21.50 -14.21 -16.65
CA MET A 201 20.61 -13.05 -16.59
C MET A 201 19.90 -12.78 -17.93
N ARG A 202 20.58 -12.98 -19.06
CA ARG A 202 19.97 -12.84 -20.38
C ARG A 202 18.90 -13.91 -20.62
N ARG A 203 19.16 -15.16 -20.24
CA ARG A 203 18.16 -16.24 -20.29
C ARG A 203 16.97 -15.96 -19.37
N ALA A 204 17.22 -15.53 -18.14
CA ALA A 204 16.15 -15.14 -17.22
C ALA A 204 15.29 -13.99 -17.76
N ARG A 205 15.89 -12.97 -18.40
CA ARG A 205 15.16 -11.87 -19.06
C ARG A 205 14.39 -12.32 -20.31
N GLU A 206 14.94 -13.24 -21.08
CA GLU A 206 14.26 -13.81 -22.26
C GLU A 206 13.09 -14.72 -21.85
N GLU A 207 13.21 -15.41 -20.72
CA GLU A 207 12.15 -16.24 -20.14
C GLU A 207 11.06 -15.38 -19.50
N GLU A 208 11.42 -14.34 -18.76
CA GLU A 208 10.52 -13.31 -18.25
C GLU A 208 9.78 -12.59 -19.39
N ALA A 209 10.46 -12.25 -20.50
CA ALA A 209 9.83 -11.64 -21.67
C ALA A 209 8.86 -12.59 -22.39
N LYS A 210 9.12 -13.90 -22.38
CA LYS A 210 8.20 -14.92 -22.92
C LYS A 210 6.98 -15.09 -22.02
N ILE A 211 7.15 -15.06 -20.70
CA ILE A 211 6.06 -15.09 -19.73
C ILE A 211 5.19 -13.83 -19.91
N ILE A 212 5.79 -12.64 -19.94
CA ILE A 212 5.07 -11.38 -20.16
C ILE A 212 4.31 -11.37 -21.50
N LYS A 213 4.90 -11.94 -22.56
CA LYS A 213 4.23 -12.06 -23.86
C LYS A 213 3.09 -13.07 -23.85
N SER A 214 3.27 -14.21 -23.18
CA SER A 214 2.24 -15.22 -22.97
C SER A 214 1.07 -14.70 -22.14
N ASP A 215 1.36 -13.92 -21.09
CA ASP A 215 0.35 -13.26 -20.25
C ASP A 215 -0.39 -12.16 -21.01
N GLY A 216 0.32 -11.45 -21.91
CA GLY A 216 -0.27 -10.48 -22.83
C GLY A 216 -1.25 -11.14 -23.83
N GLU A 217 -0.84 -12.25 -24.45
CA GLU A 217 -1.68 -13.02 -25.39
C GLU A 217 -2.85 -13.75 -24.69
N PHE A 218 -2.73 -14.07 -23.39
CA PHE A 218 -3.81 -14.62 -22.58
C PHE A 218 -4.87 -13.54 -22.25
N MET A 219 -4.45 -12.33 -21.89
CA MET A 219 -5.36 -11.22 -21.59
C MET A 219 -6.02 -10.64 -22.86
N GLU A 220 -5.37 -10.73 -24.02
CA GLU A 220 -6.00 -10.39 -25.31
C GLU A 220 -7.05 -11.44 -25.73
N LYS A 221 -7.03 -12.65 -25.16
CA LYS A 221 -8.14 -13.62 -25.22
C LYS A 221 -9.22 -13.40 -24.16
N VAL A 222 -8.94 -12.62 -23.11
CA VAL A 222 -9.95 -12.12 -22.16
C VAL A 222 -10.76 -10.97 -22.77
N GLU A 223 -10.30 -10.35 -23.87
CA GLU A 223 -11.16 -9.46 -24.68
C GLU A 223 -12.36 -10.19 -25.33
N GLU A 224 -12.35 -11.53 -25.42
CA GLU A 224 -13.51 -12.34 -25.79
C GLU A 224 -14.28 -12.91 -24.58
N ALA A 225 -13.82 -12.67 -23.35
CA ALA A 225 -14.45 -13.15 -22.13
C ALA A 225 -14.52 -12.03 -21.09
N ASP A 226 -15.54 -11.17 -21.19
CA ASP A 226 -16.27 -10.66 -20.02
C ASP A 226 -17.60 -9.99 -20.39
N ASP A 227 -18.38 -10.65 -21.25
CA ASP A 227 -19.84 -10.44 -21.27
C ASP A 227 -20.45 -10.74 -19.89
N GLU A 228 -19.76 -11.50 -19.03
CA GLU A 228 -20.23 -11.88 -17.69
C GLU A 228 -20.02 -10.78 -16.64
N GLU A 229 -18.84 -10.14 -16.53
CA GLU A 229 -18.66 -8.96 -15.64
C GLU A 229 -19.52 -7.78 -16.06
N VAL A 230 -19.63 -7.50 -17.37
CA VAL A 230 -20.55 -6.48 -17.90
C VAL A 230 -22.01 -6.84 -17.60
N SER A 231 -22.36 -8.14 -17.62
CA SER A 231 -23.71 -8.59 -17.24
C SER A 231 -23.99 -8.48 -15.74
N ILE A 232 -22.99 -8.64 -14.86
CA ILE A 232 -23.14 -8.44 -13.41
C ILE A 232 -23.40 -6.96 -13.12
N ILE A 233 -22.64 -6.06 -13.76
CA ILE A 233 -22.86 -4.61 -13.65
C ILE A 233 -24.26 -4.23 -14.17
N ARG A 234 -24.68 -4.77 -15.32
CA ARG A 234 -26.02 -4.52 -15.90
C ARG A 234 -27.16 -5.13 -15.06
N ARG A 235 -26.98 -6.29 -14.44
CA ARG A 235 -28.00 -6.94 -13.59
C ARG A 235 -28.24 -6.18 -12.29
N ASN A 236 -27.23 -5.50 -11.75
CA ASN A 236 -27.39 -4.69 -10.54
C ASN A 236 -28.20 -3.41 -10.79
N ASP A 237 -28.13 -2.82 -11.99
CA ASP A 237 -28.98 -1.69 -12.41
C ASP A 237 -30.48 -2.08 -12.53
N GLU A 238 -30.79 -3.36 -12.76
CA GLU A 238 -32.17 -3.86 -12.91
C GLU A 238 -32.83 -4.23 -11.57
N THR A 239 -32.07 -4.35 -10.49
CA THR A 239 -32.61 -4.56 -9.14
C THR A 239 -32.79 -3.22 -8.43
N GLU A 240 -34.00 -2.95 -7.91
CA GLU A 240 -34.45 -1.71 -7.22
C GLU A 240 -33.61 -1.27 -5.98
N ASN A 241 -32.47 -1.89 -5.72
CA ASN A 241 -31.53 -1.45 -4.70
C ASN A 241 -30.46 -0.57 -5.36
N ASN A 242 -30.51 0.74 -5.09
CA ASN A 242 -29.47 1.72 -5.42
C ASN A 242 -28.13 1.38 -4.73
N VAL A 243 -27.44 0.32 -5.18
CA VAL A 243 -26.08 0.00 -4.78
C VAL A 243 -25.16 0.62 -5.82
N GLU A 244 -24.49 1.70 -5.45
CA GLU A 244 -23.48 2.33 -6.30
C GLU A 244 -22.25 1.40 -6.35
N VAL A 245 -22.02 0.79 -7.51
CA VAL A 245 -20.86 -0.09 -7.72
C VAL A 245 -19.63 0.78 -7.92
N GLU A 246 -18.63 0.60 -7.06
CA GLU A 246 -17.34 1.29 -7.17
C GLU A 246 -16.19 0.32 -7.42
N GLY A 247 -15.29 0.67 -8.34
CA GLY A 247 -14.07 -0.10 -8.62
C GLY A 247 -12.99 0.16 -7.57
N CYS A 248 -12.12 -0.83 -7.30
CA CYS A 248 -11.04 -0.68 -6.33
C CYS A 248 -9.89 0.18 -6.87
N ALA A 249 -9.38 1.12 -6.06
CA ALA A 249 -8.26 1.99 -6.44
C ALA A 249 -6.96 1.22 -6.71
N PHE A 250 -6.76 0.09 -6.03
CA PHE A 250 -5.60 -0.79 -6.25
C PHE A 250 -5.62 -1.40 -7.66
N HIS A 251 -6.73 -2.05 -8.03
CA HIS A 251 -6.89 -2.68 -9.33
C HIS A 251 -6.83 -1.66 -10.47
N LEU A 252 -7.40 -0.47 -10.25
CA LEU A 252 -7.26 0.66 -11.17
C LEU A 252 -5.79 1.05 -11.38
N ALA A 253 -5.03 1.26 -10.30
CA ALA A 253 -3.62 1.62 -10.38
C ALA A 253 -2.81 0.52 -11.09
N GLN A 254 -3.13 -0.75 -10.83
CA GLN A 254 -2.50 -1.90 -11.48
C GLN A 254 -2.80 -1.92 -12.99
N ALA A 255 -4.06 -1.75 -13.39
CA ALA A 255 -4.48 -1.69 -14.79
C ALA A 255 -3.75 -0.56 -15.54
N TRP A 256 -3.70 0.64 -14.96
CA TRP A 256 -3.01 1.78 -15.56
C TRP A 256 -1.49 1.56 -15.64
N ASN A 257 -0.87 1.03 -14.59
CA ASN A 257 0.56 0.71 -14.60
C ASN A 257 0.92 -0.33 -15.67
N ARG A 258 0.11 -1.39 -15.80
CA ARG A 258 0.30 -2.42 -16.84
C ARG A 258 0.17 -1.81 -18.23
N ARG A 259 -0.89 -1.03 -18.49
CA ARG A 259 -1.07 -0.38 -19.79
C ARG A 259 0.07 0.57 -20.14
N ARG A 260 0.54 1.36 -19.19
CA ARG A 260 1.73 2.21 -19.36
C ARG A 260 2.95 1.41 -19.81
N ASP A 261 3.15 0.23 -19.21
CA ASP A 261 4.27 -0.65 -19.55
C ASP A 261 4.09 -1.27 -20.93
N THR A 262 2.87 -1.67 -21.32
CA THR A 262 2.52 -2.11 -22.69
C THR A 262 2.79 -1.03 -23.73
N CYS A 263 2.48 0.23 -23.43
CA CYS A 263 2.82 1.37 -24.28
C CYS A 263 4.33 1.70 -24.26
N ASN A 264 5.16 0.92 -23.55
CA ASN A 264 6.62 1.08 -23.43
C ASN A 264 7.02 2.46 -22.87
N MET A 265 6.21 3.01 -21.96
CA MET A 265 6.45 4.35 -21.40
C MET A 265 7.43 4.33 -20.21
N ARG A 266 7.63 3.18 -19.56
CA ARG A 266 8.48 3.03 -18.36
C ARG A 266 9.88 3.59 -18.53
N LYS A 267 10.50 3.36 -19.69
CA LYS A 267 11.85 3.84 -20.02
C LYS A 267 11.97 5.37 -20.06
N PHE A 268 10.87 6.08 -20.30
CA PHE A 268 10.82 7.54 -20.30
C PHE A 268 10.57 8.12 -18.91
N MET A 269 10.33 7.28 -17.91
CA MET A 269 10.01 7.73 -16.55
C MET A 269 11.11 7.38 -15.54
N GLN A 270 11.96 6.41 -15.84
CA GLN A 270 13.00 5.90 -14.95
C GLN A 270 14.33 5.69 -15.69
N GLY A 271 15.43 5.75 -14.95
CA GLY A 271 16.77 5.46 -15.48
C GLY A 271 17.31 6.49 -16.47
N HIS A 272 18.28 6.07 -17.29
CA HIS A 272 19.01 6.94 -18.22
C HIS A 272 18.14 7.51 -19.37
N GLY A 273 17.02 6.87 -19.70
CA GLY A 273 16.06 7.34 -20.71
C GLY A 273 14.98 8.29 -20.17
N ARG A 274 15.08 8.71 -18.90
CA ARG A 274 14.05 9.49 -18.23
C ARG A 274 13.87 10.86 -18.87
N VAL A 275 12.62 11.18 -19.17
CA VAL A 275 12.14 12.47 -19.64
C VAL A 275 11.26 13.05 -18.53
N LEU A 276 11.74 14.10 -17.87
CA LEU A 276 11.14 14.62 -16.63
C LEU A 276 9.65 14.96 -16.82
N VAL A 277 9.30 15.63 -17.91
CA VAL A 277 7.91 16.03 -18.21
C VAL A 277 6.97 14.85 -18.40
N VAL A 278 7.47 13.69 -18.88
CA VAL A 278 6.67 12.46 -19.00
C VAL A 278 6.41 11.84 -17.63
N ALA A 279 7.41 11.87 -16.74
CA ALA A 279 7.27 11.38 -15.37
C ALA A 279 6.27 12.25 -14.56
N GLU A 280 6.39 13.58 -14.64
CA GLU A 280 5.47 14.52 -13.97
C GLU A 280 4.04 14.40 -14.51
N TRP A 281 3.90 14.22 -15.82
CA TRP A 281 2.61 13.96 -16.46
C TRP A 281 1.97 12.67 -15.95
N TRP A 282 2.74 11.58 -15.83
CA TRP A 282 2.26 10.34 -15.26
C TRP A 282 1.80 10.48 -13.81
N ASP A 283 2.56 11.21 -12.98
CA ASP A 283 2.17 11.48 -11.60
C ASP A 283 0.87 12.30 -11.54
N THR A 284 0.68 13.24 -12.48
CA THR A 284 -0.58 13.97 -12.64
C THR A 284 -1.73 13.03 -12.98
N ILE A 285 -1.58 12.14 -13.97
CA ILE A 285 -2.61 11.16 -14.37
C ILE A 285 -3.06 10.31 -13.17
N LYS A 286 -2.11 9.73 -12.41
CA LYS A 286 -2.44 8.95 -11.21
C LYS A 286 -3.24 9.75 -10.18
N GLY A 287 -2.97 11.05 -10.06
CA GLY A 287 -3.65 11.93 -9.12
C GLY A 287 -5.10 12.27 -9.50
N VAL A 288 -5.49 12.14 -10.77
CA VAL A 288 -6.82 12.53 -11.27
C VAL A 288 -7.96 11.76 -10.60
N ILE A 289 -7.70 10.53 -10.17
CA ILE A 289 -8.70 9.72 -9.47
C ILE A 289 -9.17 10.38 -8.18
N PHE A 290 -8.32 11.22 -7.56
CA PHE A 290 -8.62 11.97 -6.33
C PHE A 290 -9.05 13.41 -6.61
N LEU A 291 -9.53 13.72 -7.81
CA LEU A 291 -9.99 15.04 -8.18
C LEU A 291 -11.51 15.01 -8.45
N PRO A 292 -12.28 16.05 -8.05
CA PRO A 292 -13.68 16.15 -8.43
C PRO A 292 -13.87 16.08 -9.95
N LYS A 293 -14.87 15.32 -10.44
CA LYS A 293 -15.14 15.17 -11.89
C LYS A 293 -15.25 16.51 -12.62
N ARG A 294 -15.83 17.53 -11.97
CA ARG A 294 -15.98 18.90 -12.52
C ARG A 294 -14.65 19.59 -12.88
N LEU A 295 -13.52 19.13 -12.34
CA LEU A 295 -12.19 19.70 -12.60
C LEU A 295 -11.41 18.94 -13.67
N TYR A 296 -11.91 17.80 -14.17
CA TYR A 296 -11.23 17.02 -15.21
C TYR A 296 -10.97 17.81 -16.51
N PRO A 297 -11.90 18.66 -17.00
CA PRO A 297 -11.63 19.49 -18.18
C PRO A 297 -10.42 20.43 -18.01
N GLU A 298 -10.08 20.80 -16.78
CA GLU A 298 -8.96 21.70 -16.47
C GLU A 298 -7.60 20.98 -16.42
N VAL A 299 -7.61 19.65 -16.32
CA VAL A 299 -6.39 18.84 -16.22
C VAL A 299 -5.83 18.61 -17.63
N ARG A 300 -4.91 19.49 -18.05
CA ARG A 300 -4.24 19.40 -19.36
C ARG A 300 -3.64 18.03 -19.67
N ALA A 301 -3.14 17.34 -18.64
CA ALA A 301 -2.53 16.01 -18.78
C ALA A 301 -3.50 14.98 -19.38
N LEU A 302 -4.81 15.12 -19.16
CA LEU A 302 -5.82 14.19 -19.71
C LEU A 302 -6.04 14.36 -21.21
N TRP A 303 -5.66 15.50 -21.79
CA TRP A 303 -6.08 15.86 -23.14
C TRP A 303 -4.93 15.91 -24.14
N ARG A 304 -3.68 16.01 -23.65
CA ARG A 304 -2.51 16.16 -24.52
C ARG A 304 -1.28 15.42 -23.97
N PRO A 305 -0.50 14.77 -24.84
CA PRO A 305 0.83 14.28 -24.49
C PRO A 305 1.73 15.40 -23.91
N PRO A 306 2.65 15.07 -22.99
CA PRO A 306 3.49 16.04 -22.30
C PRO A 306 4.72 16.51 -23.11
N VAL A 307 4.88 15.99 -24.32
CA VAL A 307 6.01 16.27 -25.22
C VAL A 307 5.49 16.69 -26.60
N PRO A 308 6.28 17.38 -27.42
CA PRO A 308 5.88 17.72 -28.80
C PRO A 308 5.86 16.49 -29.73
N GLU A 309 5.21 16.63 -30.89
CA GLU A 309 4.94 15.51 -31.82
C GLU A 309 6.18 14.83 -32.40
N ASP A 310 7.29 15.56 -32.51
CA ASP A 310 8.57 15.07 -32.99
C ASP A 310 9.33 14.24 -31.95
N HIS A 311 8.91 14.25 -30.69
CA HIS A 311 9.57 13.54 -29.61
C HIS A 311 9.19 12.04 -29.60
N VAL A 312 10.18 11.17 -29.41
CA VAL A 312 10.01 9.69 -29.44
C VAL A 312 9.01 9.11 -28.44
N ALA A 313 8.66 9.87 -27.39
CA ALA A 313 7.67 9.49 -26.38
C ALA A 313 6.24 9.92 -26.73
N TYR A 314 6.04 10.78 -27.74
CA TYR A 314 4.76 11.39 -28.08
C TYR A 314 3.69 10.34 -28.37
N GLU A 315 3.94 9.49 -29.38
CA GLU A 315 2.99 8.45 -29.80
C GLU A 315 2.65 7.50 -28.66
N LYS A 316 3.61 7.22 -27.77
CA LYS A 316 3.39 6.33 -26.62
C LYS A 316 2.51 6.95 -25.54
N CYS A 317 2.68 8.25 -25.27
CA CYS A 317 1.79 8.98 -24.38
C CYS A 317 0.38 9.12 -24.99
N LYS A 318 0.29 9.33 -26.29
CA LYS A 318 -0.98 9.43 -27.03
C LYS A 318 -1.75 8.11 -27.00
N GLU A 319 -1.09 7.00 -27.28
CA GLU A 319 -1.66 5.64 -27.21
C GLU A 319 -2.23 5.32 -25.81
N PHE A 320 -1.53 5.75 -24.75
CA PHE A 320 -2.04 5.61 -23.39
C PHE A 320 -3.27 6.49 -23.15
N LEU A 321 -3.30 7.74 -23.63
CA LEU A 321 -4.46 8.62 -23.50
C LEU A 321 -5.68 8.09 -24.24
N GLU A 322 -5.51 7.54 -25.43
CA GLU A 322 -6.59 6.93 -26.19
C GLU A 322 -7.23 5.77 -25.41
N TYR A 323 -6.40 4.90 -24.81
CA TYR A 323 -6.87 3.88 -23.88
C TYR A 323 -7.60 4.46 -22.67
N LEU A 324 -7.02 5.49 -22.05
CA LEU A 324 -7.58 6.11 -20.85
C LEU A 324 -8.98 6.65 -21.13
N HIS A 325 -9.18 7.30 -22.27
CA HIS A 325 -10.50 7.80 -22.68
C HIS A 325 -11.46 6.70 -23.06
N SER A 326 -11.07 5.80 -23.96
CA SER A 326 -11.95 4.75 -24.49
C SER A 326 -12.40 3.74 -23.44
N THR A 327 -11.62 3.56 -22.37
CA THR A 327 -11.86 2.54 -21.34
C THR A 327 -12.42 3.17 -20.06
N TRP A 328 -11.79 4.27 -19.61
CA TRP A 328 -12.07 4.83 -18.28
C TRP A 328 -12.86 6.12 -18.31
N PHE A 329 -12.69 7.07 -19.22
CA PHE A 329 -13.47 8.32 -19.14
C PHE A 329 -14.80 8.26 -19.89
N ASP A 330 -14.75 7.78 -21.14
CA ASP A 330 -15.92 7.66 -22.02
C ASP A 330 -16.37 6.20 -22.19
N GLY A 331 -15.60 5.28 -21.62
CA GLY A 331 -15.75 3.84 -21.76
C GLY A 331 -16.71 3.16 -20.77
N PRO A 332 -16.70 1.82 -20.76
CA PRO A 332 -17.58 1.01 -19.91
C PRO A 332 -17.35 1.25 -18.41
N TYR A 333 -16.16 1.67 -18.00
CA TYR A 333 -15.80 1.81 -16.58
C TYR A 333 -15.95 3.23 -16.02
N LYS A 334 -16.54 4.18 -16.76
CA LYS A 334 -16.57 5.62 -16.43
C LYS A 334 -17.02 6.04 -15.04
N ASN A 335 -17.84 5.24 -14.38
CA ASN A 335 -18.37 5.55 -13.07
C ASN A 335 -17.63 4.85 -11.92
N LEU A 336 -16.68 3.95 -12.21
CA LEU A 336 -16.10 3.07 -11.20
C LEU A 336 -14.85 3.61 -10.51
N TRP A 337 -14.17 4.59 -11.09
CA TRP A 337 -12.78 4.89 -10.72
C TRP A 337 -12.56 6.24 -10.04
N ASN A 338 -13.59 7.10 -9.94
CA ASN A 338 -13.46 8.35 -9.19
C ASN A 338 -13.40 8.05 -7.68
N LYS A 339 -12.32 8.48 -7.02
CA LYS A 339 -12.05 8.31 -5.60
C LYS A 339 -12.02 9.64 -4.85
N TRP A 340 -12.65 10.66 -5.40
CA TRP A 340 -12.90 11.91 -4.70
C TRP A 340 -13.79 11.65 -3.48
N GLU A 341 -13.55 12.33 -2.36
CA GLU A 341 -14.31 12.22 -1.09
C GLU A 341 -14.32 10.85 -0.38
N LEU A 342 -13.85 9.76 -1.00
CA LEU A 342 -13.67 8.49 -0.31
C LEU A 342 -12.48 8.56 0.65
N VAL A 343 -12.70 8.39 1.96
CA VAL A 343 -11.65 8.48 2.98
C VAL A 343 -11.07 7.09 3.32
N ASP A 344 -11.92 6.06 3.34
CA ASP A 344 -11.58 4.75 3.92
C ASP A 344 -10.89 3.78 2.94
N LEU A 345 -11.20 3.87 1.63
CA LEU A 345 -10.69 2.94 0.59
C LEU A 345 -9.48 3.50 -0.20
N ARG A 346 -8.76 4.49 0.36
CA ARG A 346 -7.61 5.12 -0.32
C ARG A 346 -6.34 4.30 -0.32
N THR A 347 -6.22 3.32 0.58
CA THR A 347 -4.99 2.55 0.73
C THR A 347 -5.07 1.23 -0.01
N THR A 348 -4.08 0.96 -0.86
CA THR A 348 -3.95 -0.31 -1.58
C THR A 348 -3.50 -1.45 -0.70
N ASN A 349 -3.06 -1.16 0.52
CA ASN A 349 -2.38 -2.09 1.41
C ASN A 349 -3.18 -3.36 1.71
N ILE A 350 -4.51 -3.27 1.88
CA ILE A 350 -5.34 -4.44 2.20
C ILE A 350 -5.44 -5.37 0.98
N ALA A 351 -5.74 -4.81 -0.20
CA ALA A 351 -5.80 -5.58 -1.44
C ALA A 351 -4.43 -6.15 -1.81
N GLU A 352 -3.37 -5.35 -1.70
CA GLU A 352 -2.00 -5.77 -1.99
C GLU A 352 -1.51 -6.85 -1.02
N ALA A 353 -1.79 -6.73 0.28
CA ALA A 353 -1.48 -7.75 1.28
C ALA A 353 -2.24 -9.05 1.00
N TYR A 354 -3.54 -8.95 0.66
CA TYR A 354 -4.34 -10.12 0.29
C TYR A 354 -3.81 -10.79 -0.97
N HIS A 355 -3.53 -10.04 -2.04
CA HIS A 355 -2.95 -10.58 -3.28
C HIS A 355 -1.54 -11.15 -3.07
N ASN A 356 -0.69 -10.51 -2.26
CA ASN A 356 0.61 -11.06 -1.91
C ASN A 356 0.48 -12.37 -1.12
N ARG A 357 -0.47 -12.44 -0.19
CA ARG A 357 -0.78 -13.67 0.55
C ARG A 357 -1.26 -14.78 -0.38
N LEU A 358 -2.16 -14.47 -1.32
CA LEU A 358 -2.58 -15.42 -2.35
C LEU A 358 -1.38 -15.88 -3.20
N ASN A 359 -0.54 -14.96 -3.68
CA ASN A 359 0.62 -15.31 -4.51
C ASN A 359 1.63 -16.19 -3.77
N VAL A 360 1.90 -15.88 -2.50
CA VAL A 360 2.77 -16.69 -1.63
C VAL A 360 2.17 -18.06 -1.37
N GLU A 361 0.88 -18.11 -1.04
CA GLU A 361 0.18 -19.36 -0.74
C GLU A 361 0.06 -20.25 -1.97
N PHE A 362 -0.33 -19.72 -3.13
CA PHE A 362 -0.54 -20.53 -4.33
C PHE A 362 0.77 -20.88 -5.03
N GLY A 363 1.79 -20.01 -5.01
CA GLY A 363 3.11 -20.25 -5.60
C GLY A 363 3.11 -20.46 -7.12
N ARG A 364 1.96 -20.28 -7.78
CA ARG A 364 1.73 -20.39 -9.22
C ARG A 364 0.49 -19.58 -9.59
N ASP A 365 0.50 -18.99 -10.78
CA ASP A 365 -0.57 -18.09 -11.25
C ASP A 365 -1.91 -18.82 -11.50
N HIS A 366 -1.86 -20.15 -11.71
CA HIS A 366 -3.02 -20.98 -12.04
C HIS A 366 -3.07 -22.28 -11.21
N PRO A 367 -3.50 -22.22 -9.94
CA PRO A 367 -3.80 -23.42 -9.18
C PRO A 367 -5.00 -24.15 -9.77
N ASP A 368 -4.97 -25.48 -9.80
CA ASP A 368 -6.16 -26.26 -10.14
C ASP A 368 -7.29 -25.98 -9.13
N LEU A 369 -8.53 -26.15 -9.57
CA LEU A 369 -9.73 -25.80 -8.78
C LEU A 369 -9.76 -26.47 -7.40
N ARG A 370 -9.21 -27.69 -7.28
CA ARG A 370 -9.11 -28.37 -5.98
C ARG A 370 -8.13 -27.64 -5.06
N THR A 371 -6.93 -27.35 -5.55
CA THR A 371 -5.93 -26.57 -4.80
C THR A 371 -6.45 -25.19 -4.42
N LEU A 372 -7.18 -24.53 -5.34
CA LEU A 372 -7.82 -23.23 -5.09
C LEU A 372 -8.81 -23.32 -3.92
N ILE A 373 -9.75 -24.26 -3.97
CA ILE A 373 -10.78 -24.44 -2.93
C ILE A 373 -10.15 -24.86 -1.59
N GLU A 374 -9.15 -25.74 -1.60
CA GLU A 374 -8.47 -26.19 -0.39
C GLU A 374 -7.76 -25.04 0.31
N LYS A 375 -7.01 -24.21 -0.42
CA LYS A 375 -6.27 -23.09 0.18
C LYS A 375 -7.17 -21.90 0.54
N LEU A 376 -8.19 -21.58 -0.26
CA LEU A 376 -9.15 -20.53 0.09
C LEU A 376 -9.91 -20.84 1.39
N LYS A 377 -10.24 -22.12 1.64
CA LYS A 377 -10.84 -22.53 2.91
C LYS A 377 -9.93 -22.20 4.09
N TYR A 378 -8.61 -22.38 3.98
CA TYR A 378 -7.68 -22.03 5.06
C TYR A 378 -7.49 -20.52 5.22
N ILE A 379 -7.60 -19.74 4.14
CA ILE A 379 -7.49 -18.28 4.18
C ILE A 379 -8.71 -17.63 4.86
N ASP A 380 -9.93 -18.13 4.61
CA ASP A 380 -11.18 -17.61 5.19
C ASP A 380 -11.36 -17.92 6.69
N PHE A 381 -10.63 -18.91 7.25
CA PHE A 381 -10.67 -19.22 8.68
C PHE A 381 -9.67 -18.40 9.53
N GLU A 382 -8.84 -17.56 8.89
CA GLU A 382 -7.78 -16.76 9.54
C GLU A 382 -7.94 -15.24 9.33
N ALA A 383 -9.09 -14.78 8.83
CA ALA A 383 -9.49 -13.36 8.74
C ALA A 383 -10.63 -13.07 9.72
#